data_AF-A0A5M3WFE6-F1
#
_entry.id   AF-A0A5M3WFE6-F1
#
_cell.length_a   1.000
_cell.length_b   1.000
_cell.length_c   1.000
_cell.angle_alpha   90.00
_cell.angle_beta   90.00
_cell.angle_gamma   90.00
#
_symmetry.space_group_name_H-M   'P 1'
#
loop_
_entity.id
_entity.type
_entity.pdbx_description
1 polymer ?
#
loop_
_entity_poly.entity_id
_entity_poly.type
_entity_poly.pdbx_seq_one_letter_code
_entity_poly.pdbx_strand_id
1 'polypeptide(L)'
;MTRVHRISEETINSLATGGGGEAVVGELRAVQWSKHRLLVLAVVREAARARHPHAEMAARAFTALSQLEASAPRSVERVLGYPSVGGWMWRQLGSSTPMDPGLLGTLALAAAVNAGLACQVDLPIHGTSLMLPSLGLAVLPANIRGTVTASVRPDSGGGAILTIAPKETEPVTIHLKAGQDAPGWQALRDMSLSTEFTLTIDDLDPFRWPKTESARSRLPAEVHDRWTATVTAAWDLIVAAHPGLAAEIMAAVRVVVPLKTPAQGLKSATAREVFGTIAMSEPPDPLTVAATFAHELQHAKLTALLDLVQLTVAPHHDLYYAPWRDDPRPVYGLLQGTYAFLGLTSFWRRQRLIEPISEQARAHTEFARWREAAYAATASLLDGKGLTPAGRDFVSVIRSTLEEWLTEPVPAAALNQARAAAIRHRREWRARNPAYA
;
A
#
# COMPACT_ATOMS: atom_id res chain seq x y z
N MET A 1 -27.91 -2.94 4.65
CA MET A 1 -27.56 -4.24 5.24
C MET A 1 -26.04 -4.38 5.26
N THR A 2 -25.41 -4.42 6.43
CA THR A 2 -23.97 -4.64 6.58
C THR A 2 -23.67 -6.12 6.43
N ARG A 3 -23.24 -6.54 5.23
CA ARG A 3 -22.71 -7.88 5.01
C ARG A 3 -21.42 -8.03 5.83
N VAL A 4 -21.42 -8.94 6.79
CA VAL A 4 -20.18 -9.31 7.51
C VAL A 4 -19.28 -10.02 6.52
N HIS A 5 -18.09 -9.48 6.29
CA HIS A 5 -17.09 -10.15 5.45
C HIS A 5 -16.58 -11.39 6.17
N ARG A 6 -16.62 -12.52 5.46
CA ARG A 6 -16.03 -13.78 5.88
C ARG A 6 -15.18 -14.26 4.71
N ILE A 7 -13.99 -14.74 5.02
CA ILE A 7 -13.11 -15.37 4.06
C ILE A 7 -13.20 -16.88 4.25
N SER A 8 -13.27 -17.63 3.15
CA SER A 8 -13.39 -19.10 3.21
C SER A 8 -12.06 -19.74 3.57
N GLU A 9 -12.09 -20.95 4.13
CA GLU A 9 -10.86 -21.74 4.37
C GLU A 9 -10.13 -22.06 3.06
N GLU A 10 -10.86 -22.30 1.97
CA GLU A 10 -10.30 -22.48 0.63
C GLU A 10 -9.51 -21.25 0.18
N THR A 11 -10.06 -20.05 0.40
CA THR A 11 -9.39 -18.78 0.11
C THR A 11 -8.12 -18.61 0.95
N ILE A 12 -8.17 -18.93 2.25
CA ILE A 12 -7.00 -18.86 3.15
C ILE A 12 -5.90 -19.82 2.68
N ASN A 13 -6.25 -21.06 2.34
CA ASN A 13 -5.32 -22.05 1.84
C ASN A 13 -4.73 -21.65 0.48
N SER A 14 -5.54 -21.08 -0.41
CA SER A 14 -5.07 -20.56 -1.69
C SER A 14 -4.12 -19.37 -1.53
N LEU A 15 -4.30 -18.53 -0.50
CA LEU A 15 -3.32 -17.49 -0.16
C LEU A 15 -2.03 -18.12 0.36
N ALA A 16 -2.13 -19.12 1.25
CA ALA A 16 -0.98 -19.75 1.88
C ALA A 16 0.01 -20.42 0.91
N THR A 17 -0.40 -20.75 -0.31
CA THR A 17 0.51 -21.23 -1.38
C THR A 17 1.31 -20.10 -2.04
N GLY A 18 1.09 -18.85 -1.64
CA GLY A 18 1.73 -17.63 -2.18
C GLY A 18 0.93 -16.97 -3.30
N GLY A 19 -0.12 -17.63 -3.80
CA GLY A 19 -1.03 -17.14 -4.82
C GLY A 19 -2.31 -16.55 -4.24
N GLY A 20 -3.45 -16.99 -4.79
CA GLY A 20 -4.78 -16.46 -4.53
C GLY A 20 -5.47 -16.00 -5.82
N GLY A 21 -4.70 -15.44 -6.75
CA GLY A 21 -5.22 -14.90 -7.99
C GLY A 21 -6.10 -13.66 -7.79
N GLU A 22 -6.58 -13.11 -8.90
CA GLU A 22 -7.39 -11.88 -8.93
C GLU A 22 -8.62 -11.95 -8.03
N ALA A 23 -9.35 -13.08 -8.04
CA ALA A 23 -10.60 -13.24 -7.31
C ALA A 23 -10.40 -13.05 -5.79
N VAL A 24 -9.38 -13.72 -5.23
CA VAL A 24 -9.06 -13.62 -3.80
C VAL A 24 -8.56 -12.24 -3.42
N VAL A 25 -7.75 -11.61 -4.27
CA VAL A 25 -7.34 -10.22 -4.06
C VAL A 25 -8.55 -9.27 -4.10
N GLY A 26 -9.53 -9.54 -4.96
CA GLY A 26 -10.81 -8.83 -5.01
C GLY A 26 -11.58 -8.93 -3.69
N GLU A 27 -11.61 -10.11 -3.05
CA GLU A 27 -12.20 -10.29 -1.72
C GLU A 27 -11.47 -9.46 -0.65
N LEU A 28 -10.14 -9.51 -0.63
CA LEU A 28 -9.32 -8.71 0.30
C LEU A 28 -9.55 -7.20 0.10
N ARG A 29 -9.69 -6.75 -1.15
CA ARG A 29 -10.02 -5.35 -1.46
C ARG A 29 -11.40 -4.97 -0.95
N ALA A 30 -12.41 -5.82 -1.12
CA ALA A 30 -13.77 -5.58 -0.64
C ALA A 30 -13.83 -5.44 0.90
N VAL A 31 -12.97 -6.19 1.60
CA VAL A 31 -12.79 -6.09 3.06
C VAL A 31 -12.20 -4.74 3.44
N GLN A 32 -11.12 -4.31 2.78
CA GLN A 32 -10.50 -3.00 3.03
C GLN A 32 -11.46 -1.84 2.75
N TRP A 33 -12.22 -1.93 1.66
CA TRP A 33 -13.28 -0.99 1.34
C TRP A 33 -14.32 -0.87 2.47
N SER A 34 -14.80 -2.01 2.97
CA SER A 34 -15.82 -2.02 4.03
C SER A 34 -15.28 -1.53 5.36
N LYS A 35 -14.02 -1.84 5.67
CA LYS A 35 -13.29 -1.29 6.81
C LYS A 35 -13.21 0.24 6.70
N HIS A 36 -12.85 0.79 5.54
CA HIS A 36 -12.77 2.23 5.33
C HIS A 36 -14.11 2.94 5.57
N ARG A 37 -15.24 2.40 5.09
CA ARG A 37 -16.57 2.97 5.39
C ARG A 37 -16.87 3.00 6.89
N LEU A 38 -16.52 1.94 7.61
CA LEU A 38 -16.68 1.88 9.07
C LEU A 38 -15.78 2.87 9.79
N LEU A 39 -14.55 3.07 9.32
CA LEU A 39 -13.60 4.03 9.90
C LEU A 39 -14.05 5.48 9.68
N VAL A 40 -14.59 5.83 8.50
CA VAL A 40 -15.19 7.16 8.28
C VAL A 40 -16.32 7.43 9.28
N LEU A 41 -17.21 6.45 9.47
CA LEU A 41 -18.29 6.56 10.46
C LEU A 41 -17.74 6.67 11.90
N ALA A 42 -16.69 5.93 12.22
CA ALA A 42 -16.02 6.00 13.52
C ALA A 42 -15.44 7.40 13.77
N VAL A 43 -14.80 8.02 12.78
CA VAL A 43 -14.29 9.40 12.89
C VAL A 43 -15.40 10.39 13.25
N VAL A 44 -16.56 10.31 12.58
CA VAL A 44 -17.71 11.19 12.87
C VAL A 44 -18.24 10.96 14.29
N ARG A 45 -18.38 9.70 14.71
CA ARG A 45 -18.89 9.33 16.04
C ARG A 45 -17.94 9.75 17.16
N GLU A 46 -16.64 9.51 16.99
CA GLU A 46 -15.64 9.91 17.97
C GLU A 46 -15.49 11.43 18.06
N ALA A 47 -15.59 12.15 16.95
CA ALA A 47 -15.63 13.61 16.95
C ALA A 47 -16.81 14.16 17.77
N ALA A 48 -18.01 13.58 17.60
CA ALA A 48 -19.20 13.95 18.37
C ALA A 48 -19.05 13.60 19.86
N ARG A 49 -18.56 12.39 20.17
CA ARG A 49 -18.31 11.93 21.54
C ARG A 49 -17.29 12.81 22.27
N ALA A 50 -16.22 13.21 21.58
CA ALA A 50 -15.21 14.12 22.10
C ALA A 50 -15.67 15.58 22.17
N ARG A 51 -16.86 15.92 21.62
CA ARG A 51 -17.36 17.29 21.46
C ARG A 51 -16.35 18.20 20.74
N HIS A 52 -15.74 17.67 19.69
CA HIS A 52 -14.78 18.41 18.89
C HIS A 52 -15.47 19.65 18.26
N PRO A 53 -14.82 20.83 18.18
CA PRO A 53 -15.41 22.04 17.59
C PRO A 53 -15.96 21.88 16.16
N HIS A 54 -15.36 20.97 15.39
CA HIS A 54 -15.80 20.65 14.02
C HIS A 54 -16.59 19.34 13.89
N ALA A 55 -17.17 18.82 14.98
CA ALA A 55 -17.97 17.58 14.93
C ALA A 55 -19.19 17.71 14.00
N GLU A 56 -19.91 18.83 14.05
CA GLU A 56 -21.06 19.06 13.16
C GLU A 56 -20.64 19.19 11.69
N MET A 57 -19.49 19.81 11.44
CA MET A 57 -18.91 19.94 10.11
C MET A 57 -18.60 18.57 9.51
N ALA A 58 -17.98 17.68 10.30
CA ALA A 58 -17.73 16.30 9.91
C ALA A 58 -19.03 15.53 9.62
N ALA A 59 -20.07 15.72 10.45
CA ALA A 59 -21.38 15.09 10.25
C ALA A 59 -22.08 15.57 8.96
N ARG A 60 -22.01 16.88 8.64
CA ARG A 60 -22.53 17.44 7.38
C ARG A 60 -21.76 16.90 6.17
N ALA A 61 -20.43 16.86 6.24
CA ALA A 61 -19.60 16.29 5.19
C ALA A 61 -19.89 14.79 4.97
N PHE A 62 -20.14 14.03 6.03
CA PHE A 62 -20.53 12.62 5.95
C PHE A 62 -21.90 12.44 5.27
N THR A 63 -22.84 13.34 5.56
CA THR A 63 -24.14 13.36 4.88
C THR A 63 -23.99 13.64 3.39
N ALA A 64 -23.19 14.64 3.02
CA ALA A 64 -22.89 14.95 1.62
C ALA A 64 -22.23 13.77 0.90
N LEU A 65 -21.25 13.12 1.53
CA LEU A 65 -20.60 11.92 1.00
C LEU A 65 -21.59 10.75 0.83
N SER A 66 -22.53 10.57 1.76
CA SER A 66 -23.57 9.53 1.67
C SER A 66 -24.56 9.79 0.53
N GLN A 67 -24.90 11.05 0.28
CA GLN A 67 -25.74 11.45 -0.87
C GLN A 67 -25.02 11.23 -2.20
N LEU A 68 -23.71 11.52 -2.25
CA LEU A 68 -22.86 11.19 -3.39
C LEU A 68 -22.74 9.68 -3.59
N GLU A 69 -22.66 8.88 -2.53
CA GLU A 69 -22.60 7.42 -2.64
C GLU A 69 -23.89 6.85 -3.28
N ALA A 70 -25.05 7.44 -2.96
CA ALA A 70 -26.33 7.04 -3.53
C ALA A 70 -26.45 7.33 -5.04
N SER A 71 -25.77 8.37 -5.53
CA SER A 71 -25.87 8.84 -6.92
C SER A 71 -24.69 8.43 -7.80
N ALA A 72 -23.49 8.33 -7.21
CA ALA A 72 -22.23 8.01 -7.88
C ALA A 72 -21.38 7.04 -7.01
N PRO A 73 -21.86 5.81 -6.76
CA PRO A 73 -21.20 4.87 -5.84
C PRO A 73 -19.75 4.55 -6.23
N ARG A 74 -19.46 4.43 -7.53
CA ARG A 74 -18.09 4.15 -8.02
C ARG A 74 -17.11 5.29 -7.73
N SER A 75 -17.58 6.54 -7.75
CA SER A 75 -16.73 7.72 -7.47
C SER A 75 -16.41 7.81 -5.98
N VAL A 76 -17.37 7.50 -5.10
CA VAL A 76 -17.12 7.39 -3.66
C VAL A 76 -16.22 6.18 -3.36
N GLU A 77 -16.43 5.05 -4.04
CA GLU A 77 -15.57 3.87 -3.94
C GLU A 77 -14.11 4.18 -4.28
N ARG A 78 -13.89 4.89 -5.39
CA ARG A 78 -12.56 5.34 -5.80
C ARG A 78 -11.88 6.20 -4.73
N VAL A 79 -12.62 7.13 -4.11
CA VAL A 79 -12.05 8.04 -3.11
C VAL A 79 -11.76 7.34 -1.79
N LEU A 80 -12.71 6.63 -1.16
CA LEU A 80 -12.39 5.96 0.11
C LEU A 80 -11.51 4.73 -0.10
N GLY A 81 -11.48 4.16 -1.31
CA GLY A 81 -10.51 3.13 -1.70
C GLY A 81 -9.11 3.66 -1.98
N TYR A 82 -8.91 4.99 -2.04
CA TYR A 82 -7.58 5.56 -2.26
C TYR A 82 -6.72 5.36 -1.00
N PRO A 83 -5.50 4.78 -1.10
CA PRO A 83 -4.76 4.30 0.05
C PRO A 83 -4.52 5.34 1.16
N SER A 84 -4.21 6.59 0.80
CA SER A 84 -3.93 7.64 1.80
C SER A 84 -5.13 7.99 2.69
N VAL A 85 -6.36 7.72 2.23
CA VAL A 85 -7.57 7.89 3.04
C VAL A 85 -7.55 6.92 4.22
N GLY A 86 -7.11 5.67 4.00
CA GLY A 86 -6.85 4.71 5.07
C GLY A 86 -5.83 5.23 6.08
N GLY A 87 -4.72 5.81 5.59
CA GLY A 87 -3.68 6.44 6.41
C GLY A 87 -4.21 7.59 7.26
N TRP A 88 -5.03 8.46 6.66
CA TRP A 88 -5.70 9.55 7.36
C TRP A 88 -6.61 9.05 8.48
N MET A 89 -7.49 8.09 8.19
CA MET A 89 -8.42 7.52 9.18
C MET A 89 -7.69 6.83 10.33
N TRP A 90 -6.62 6.09 10.01
CA TRP A 90 -5.82 5.42 11.02
C TRP A 90 -5.17 6.42 11.98
N ARG A 91 -4.60 7.51 11.43
CA ARG A 91 -4.01 8.57 12.24
C ARG A 91 -5.07 9.33 13.06
N GLN A 92 -6.26 9.54 12.48
CA GLN A 92 -7.38 10.20 13.17
C GLN A 92 -7.84 9.42 14.41
N LEU A 93 -7.86 8.09 14.35
CA LEU A 93 -8.37 7.23 15.42
C LEU A 93 -7.28 6.71 16.37
N GLY A 94 -6.03 6.63 15.92
CA GLY A 94 -4.92 6.06 16.70
C GLY A 94 -3.96 7.08 17.33
N SER A 95 -4.09 8.38 17.02
CA SER A 95 -3.17 9.42 17.51
C SER A 95 -3.62 10.03 18.84
N SER A 96 -2.66 10.37 19.70
CA SER A 96 -2.89 11.21 20.90
C SER A 96 -3.21 12.67 20.55
N THR A 97 -2.84 13.11 19.35
CA THR A 97 -3.28 14.36 18.72
C THR A 97 -4.04 14.03 17.44
N PRO A 98 -5.36 13.74 17.55
CA PRO A 98 -6.22 13.50 16.39
C PRO A 98 -6.17 14.72 15.45
N MET A 99 -6.22 14.46 14.15
CA MET A 99 -6.37 15.54 13.17
C MET A 99 -7.78 16.14 13.25
N ASP A 100 -8.04 17.16 12.46
CA ASP A 100 -9.34 17.80 12.44
C ASP A 100 -10.37 16.96 11.65
N PRO A 101 -11.45 16.47 12.28
CA PRO A 101 -12.48 15.67 11.60
C PRO A 101 -13.23 16.46 10.52
N GLY A 102 -13.18 17.80 10.53
CA GLY A 102 -13.73 18.64 9.46
C GLY A 102 -13.06 18.40 8.10
N LEU A 103 -11.85 17.84 8.07
CA LEU A 103 -11.17 17.44 6.83
C LEU A 103 -11.91 16.32 6.07
N LEU A 104 -12.89 15.64 6.68
CA LEU A 104 -13.79 14.72 5.95
C LEU A 104 -14.45 15.40 4.75
N GLY A 105 -14.65 16.73 4.78
CA GLY A 105 -15.12 17.52 3.66
C GLY A 105 -14.30 17.33 2.37
N THR A 106 -12.99 17.08 2.46
CA THR A 106 -12.15 16.84 1.28
C THR A 106 -12.51 15.55 0.55
N LEU A 107 -13.03 14.54 1.26
CA LEU A 107 -13.52 13.30 0.66
C LEU A 107 -14.78 13.53 -0.16
N ALA A 108 -15.71 14.35 0.35
CA ALA A 108 -16.93 14.72 -0.38
C ALA A 108 -16.61 15.52 -1.63
N LEU A 109 -15.71 16.52 -1.53
CA LEU A 109 -15.25 17.30 -2.68
C LEU A 109 -14.55 16.41 -3.72
N ALA A 110 -13.63 15.55 -3.31
CA ALA A 110 -12.94 14.65 -4.22
C ALA A 110 -13.90 13.66 -4.91
N ALA A 111 -14.89 13.15 -4.18
CA ALA A 111 -15.90 12.25 -4.74
C ALA A 111 -16.78 12.97 -5.77
N ALA A 112 -17.17 14.22 -5.50
CA ALA A 112 -17.95 15.04 -6.42
C ALA A 112 -17.18 15.38 -7.69
N VAL A 113 -15.89 15.73 -7.60
CA VAL A 113 -15.03 15.94 -8.77
C VAL A 113 -14.93 14.66 -9.61
N ASN A 114 -14.67 13.50 -8.99
CA ASN A 114 -14.65 12.21 -9.70
C ASN A 114 -16.01 11.83 -10.29
N ALA A 115 -17.12 12.32 -9.74
CA ALA A 115 -18.47 12.07 -10.24
C ALA A 115 -18.93 13.07 -11.31
N GLY A 116 -18.19 14.16 -11.54
CA GLY A 116 -18.65 15.26 -12.39
C GLY A 116 -19.90 15.95 -11.81
N LEU A 117 -20.00 16.04 -10.49
CA LEU A 117 -21.13 16.64 -9.77
C LEU A 117 -20.70 17.88 -9.00
N ALA A 118 -21.66 18.76 -8.72
CA ALA A 118 -21.45 19.87 -7.82
C ALA A 118 -21.54 19.41 -6.36
N CYS A 119 -20.69 19.95 -5.49
CA CYS A 119 -20.74 19.70 -4.06
C CYS A 119 -20.22 20.92 -3.30
N GLN A 120 -20.83 21.22 -2.16
CA GLN A 120 -20.40 22.27 -1.27
C GLN A 120 -20.36 21.74 0.16
N VAL A 121 -19.26 22.01 0.86
CA VAL A 121 -19.05 21.63 2.26
C VAL A 121 -18.27 22.71 2.99
N ASP A 122 -18.47 22.81 4.29
CA ASP A 122 -17.57 23.56 5.15
C ASP A 122 -16.40 22.66 5.55
N LEU A 123 -15.18 23.21 5.59
CA LEU A 123 -13.99 22.50 6.04
C LEU A 123 -12.98 23.47 6.67
N PRO A 124 -12.05 22.97 7.52
CA PRO A 124 -10.99 23.80 8.07
C PRO A 124 -9.77 23.84 7.14
N ILE A 125 -9.08 24.98 7.13
CA ILE A 125 -7.77 25.17 6.48
C ILE A 125 -6.71 25.42 7.57
N HIS A 126 -5.74 24.51 7.68
CA HIS A 126 -4.68 24.53 8.70
C HIS A 126 -3.31 25.01 8.19
N GLY A 127 -3.22 25.48 6.95
CA GLY A 127 -1.97 25.91 6.32
C GLY A 127 -2.22 26.52 4.95
N THR A 128 -1.25 26.44 4.05
CA THR A 128 -1.34 26.98 2.68
C THR A 128 -1.72 25.93 1.65
N SER A 129 -2.32 24.83 2.07
CA SER A 129 -2.72 23.77 1.14
C SER A 129 -3.95 22.99 1.59
N LEU A 130 -4.65 22.43 0.60
CA LEU A 130 -5.80 21.55 0.78
C LEU A 130 -5.64 20.33 -0.12
N MET A 131 -5.41 19.16 0.48
CA MET A 131 -5.33 17.90 -0.27
C MET A 131 -6.73 17.40 -0.60
N LEU A 132 -6.98 17.10 -1.87
CA LEU A 132 -8.14 16.34 -2.34
C LEU A 132 -7.66 14.92 -2.69
N PRO A 133 -7.96 13.90 -1.86
CA PRO A 133 -7.47 12.54 -2.06
C PRO A 133 -7.80 12.00 -3.45
N SER A 134 -6.90 11.18 -4.02
CA SER A 134 -6.95 10.66 -5.40
C SER A 134 -6.85 11.68 -6.53
N LEU A 135 -6.79 12.99 -6.24
CA LEU A 135 -6.79 14.05 -7.26
C LEU A 135 -5.53 14.92 -7.22
N GLY A 136 -5.18 15.47 -6.05
CA GLY A 136 -4.07 16.42 -5.96
C GLY A 136 -4.18 17.41 -4.81
N LEU A 137 -3.27 18.38 -4.80
CA LEU A 137 -3.08 19.37 -3.76
C LEU A 137 -3.39 20.77 -4.29
N ALA A 138 -4.37 21.43 -3.70
CA ALA A 138 -4.60 22.86 -3.92
C ALA A 138 -3.61 23.66 -3.07
N VAL A 139 -2.92 24.63 -3.69
CA VAL A 139 -2.01 25.57 -3.02
C VAL A 139 -2.76 26.88 -2.83
N LEU A 140 -2.89 27.29 -1.58
CA LEU A 140 -3.73 28.40 -1.15
C LEU A 140 -2.88 29.61 -0.73
N PRO A 141 -3.34 30.84 -1.00
CA PRO A 141 -2.76 32.04 -0.41
C PRO A 141 -2.75 31.99 1.12
N ALA A 142 -1.72 32.57 1.74
CA ALA A 142 -1.51 32.49 3.20
C ALA A 142 -2.60 33.17 4.06
N ASN A 143 -3.42 34.04 3.46
CA ASN A 143 -4.55 34.69 4.12
C ASN A 143 -5.81 33.80 4.16
N ILE A 144 -5.84 32.66 3.46
CA ILE A 144 -6.94 31.69 3.52
C ILE A 144 -6.69 30.75 4.71
N ARG A 145 -7.44 30.92 5.81
CA ARG A 145 -7.25 30.17 7.05
C ARG A 145 -8.56 29.98 7.82
N GLY A 146 -8.59 28.98 8.70
CA GLY A 146 -9.75 28.71 9.55
C GLY A 146 -10.86 27.99 8.78
N THR A 147 -12.11 28.14 9.24
CA THR A 147 -13.26 27.53 8.58
C THR A 147 -13.64 28.28 7.31
N VAL A 148 -13.73 27.56 6.20
CA VAL A 148 -14.12 28.08 4.88
C VAL A 148 -15.27 27.26 4.33
N THR A 149 -16.03 27.85 3.41
CA THR A 149 -16.96 27.12 2.56
C THR A 149 -16.21 26.77 1.26
N ALA A 150 -16.08 25.48 0.97
CA ALA A 150 -15.46 24.97 -0.25
C ALA A 150 -16.53 24.35 -1.16
N SER A 151 -16.51 24.71 -2.44
CA SER A 151 -17.43 24.16 -3.44
C SER A 151 -16.68 23.70 -4.68
N VAL A 152 -17.07 22.56 -5.22
CA VAL A 152 -16.63 22.08 -6.53
C VAL A 152 -17.80 22.05 -7.50
N ARG A 153 -17.53 22.36 -8.77
CA ARG A 153 -18.48 22.22 -9.88
C ARG A 153 -17.76 21.73 -11.14
N PRO A 154 -18.43 21.02 -12.05
CA PRO A 154 -17.83 20.63 -13.33
C PRO A 154 -17.36 21.85 -14.13
N ASP A 155 -16.20 21.71 -14.79
CA ASP A 155 -15.71 22.70 -15.74
C ASP A 155 -16.11 22.29 -17.16
N SER A 156 -16.61 23.24 -17.95
CA SER A 156 -16.90 23.07 -19.38
C SER A 156 -15.67 22.65 -20.20
N GLY A 157 -14.46 23.02 -19.76
CA GLY A 157 -13.20 22.61 -20.39
C GLY A 157 -12.71 21.21 -20.02
N GLY A 158 -13.51 20.45 -19.25
CA GLY A 158 -13.12 19.19 -18.63
C GLY A 158 -12.43 19.41 -17.28
N GLY A 159 -12.72 18.53 -16.31
CA GLY A 159 -12.27 18.68 -14.92
C GLY A 159 -13.30 19.39 -14.04
N ALA A 160 -12.84 20.14 -13.05
CA ALA A 160 -13.69 20.83 -12.09
C ALA A 160 -13.11 22.18 -11.67
N ILE A 161 -13.97 23.07 -11.19
CA ILE A 161 -13.59 24.34 -10.59
C ILE A 161 -13.81 24.22 -9.08
N LEU A 162 -12.74 24.39 -8.30
CA LEU A 162 -12.77 24.51 -6.85
C LEU A 162 -12.82 25.99 -6.47
N THR A 163 -13.85 26.38 -5.72
CA THR A 163 -13.95 27.71 -5.11
C THR A 163 -13.86 27.56 -3.60
N ILE A 164 -12.97 28.34 -2.97
CA ILE A 164 -12.81 28.41 -1.53
C ILE A 164 -13.20 29.81 -1.09
N ALA A 165 -14.30 29.92 -0.35
CA ALA A 165 -14.86 31.15 0.17
C ALA A 165 -14.62 31.25 1.69
N PRO A 166 -13.58 31.98 2.13
CA PRO A 166 -13.38 32.34 3.54
C PRO A 166 -14.36 33.45 3.97
N LYS A 167 -14.51 33.66 5.28
CA LYS A 167 -15.47 34.66 5.82
C LYS A 167 -15.03 36.12 5.63
N GLU A 168 -13.72 36.38 5.65
CA GLU A 168 -13.15 37.73 5.80
C GLU A 168 -12.34 38.19 4.57
N THR A 169 -12.16 37.32 3.56
CA THR A 169 -11.34 37.60 2.39
C THR A 169 -12.03 37.14 1.11
N GLU A 170 -11.53 37.62 -0.04
CA GLU A 170 -12.10 37.27 -1.34
C GLU A 170 -11.97 35.76 -1.63
N PRO A 171 -12.99 35.15 -2.29
CA PRO A 171 -12.92 33.76 -2.69
C PRO A 171 -11.77 33.48 -3.65
N VAL A 172 -11.12 32.33 -3.48
CA VAL A 172 -10.09 31.83 -4.38
C VAL A 172 -10.70 30.76 -5.28
N THR A 173 -10.43 30.84 -6.58
CA THR A 173 -10.88 29.86 -7.57
C THR A 173 -9.68 29.16 -8.20
N ILE A 174 -9.74 27.82 -8.27
CA ILE A 174 -8.68 26.95 -8.74
C ILE A 174 -9.28 25.97 -9.75
N HIS A 175 -8.67 25.87 -10.93
CA HIS A 175 -9.06 24.87 -11.93
C HIS A 175 -8.37 23.54 -11.61
N LEU A 176 -9.18 22.50 -11.46
CA LEU A 176 -8.75 21.14 -11.16
C LEU A 176 -8.78 20.32 -12.43
N LYS A 177 -7.62 19.76 -12.80
CA LYS A 177 -7.52 18.81 -13.90
C LYS A 177 -6.68 17.62 -13.47
N ALA A 178 -7.19 16.42 -13.75
CA ALA A 178 -6.49 15.18 -13.43
C ALA A 178 -5.17 15.10 -14.23
N GLY A 179 -4.09 14.68 -13.56
CA GLY A 179 -2.78 14.51 -14.17
C GLY A 179 -2.10 15.79 -14.68
N GLN A 180 -2.69 16.98 -14.50
CA GLN A 180 -2.15 18.24 -15.03
C GLN A 180 -2.10 19.31 -13.95
N ASP A 181 -0.90 19.82 -13.71
CA ASP A 181 -0.68 20.96 -12.81
C ASP A 181 -1.24 22.24 -13.45
N ALA A 182 -1.71 23.16 -12.60
CA ALA A 182 -2.25 24.46 -12.99
C ALA A 182 -1.94 25.51 -11.90
N PRO A 183 -2.12 26.81 -12.16
CA PRO A 183 -1.96 27.82 -11.12
C PRO A 183 -2.80 27.51 -9.86
N GLY A 184 -2.14 27.35 -8.71
CA GLY A 184 -2.80 26.96 -7.46
C GLY A 184 -3.14 25.46 -7.33
N TRP A 185 -2.75 24.61 -8.28
CA TRP A 185 -3.07 23.18 -8.29
C TRP A 185 -1.86 22.31 -8.67
N GLN A 186 -1.58 21.32 -7.84
CA GLN A 186 -0.65 20.24 -8.16
C GLN A 186 -1.44 18.94 -8.25
N ALA A 187 -1.59 18.41 -9.47
CA ALA A 187 -2.27 17.15 -9.69
C ALA A 187 -1.41 15.98 -9.22
N LEU A 188 -2.05 14.94 -8.66
CA LEU A 188 -1.44 13.62 -8.62
C LEU A 188 -1.19 13.15 -10.05
N ARG A 189 -0.04 12.53 -10.26
CA ARG A 189 0.40 12.08 -11.58
C ARG A 189 0.26 10.57 -11.68
N ASP A 190 -0.09 10.13 -12.89
CA ASP A 190 -0.31 8.74 -13.21
C ASP A 190 0.80 8.22 -14.13
N MET A 191 1.18 6.97 -13.90
CA MET A 191 2.01 6.15 -14.78
C MET A 191 1.08 5.20 -15.53
N SER A 192 0.82 5.48 -16.82
CA SER A 192 0.05 4.58 -17.67
C SER A 192 0.95 3.43 -18.13
N LEU A 193 0.78 2.25 -17.53
CA LEU A 193 1.64 1.10 -17.78
C LEU A 193 1.15 0.27 -18.97
N SER A 194 -0.15 0.29 -19.22
CA SER A 194 -0.80 -0.30 -20.41
C SER A 194 -2.14 0.41 -20.65
N THR A 195 -2.90 -0.04 -21.66
CA THR A 195 -4.26 0.46 -21.90
C THR A 195 -5.24 0.13 -20.77
N GLU A 196 -4.97 -0.91 -19.98
CA GLU A 196 -5.87 -1.43 -18.94
C GLU A 196 -5.35 -1.17 -17.52
N PHE A 197 -4.13 -0.67 -17.37
CA PHE A 197 -3.51 -0.50 -16.07
C PHE A 197 -2.69 0.78 -15.91
N THR A 198 -3.07 1.52 -14.88
CA THR A 198 -2.47 2.79 -14.48
C THR A 198 -2.18 2.76 -12.98
N LEU A 199 -1.01 3.27 -12.59
CA LEU A 199 -0.65 3.50 -11.20
C LEU A 199 -0.44 4.98 -10.94
N THR A 200 -0.94 5.48 -9.82
CA THR A 200 -0.64 6.85 -9.39
C THR A 200 0.70 6.87 -8.66
N ILE A 201 1.56 7.84 -8.98
CA ILE A 201 2.73 8.13 -8.15
C ILE A 201 2.38 9.24 -7.16
N ASP A 202 2.26 8.88 -5.89
CA ASP A 202 1.86 9.81 -4.84
C ASP A 202 3.10 10.42 -4.18
N ASP A 203 3.39 11.66 -4.57
CA ASP A 203 4.45 12.50 -4.01
C ASP A 203 3.91 13.76 -3.31
N LEU A 204 2.59 13.81 -3.07
CA LEU A 204 1.87 14.97 -2.54
C LEU A 204 1.14 14.70 -1.23
N ASP A 205 0.37 13.61 -1.13
CA ASP A 205 -0.60 13.44 -0.05
C ASP A 205 0.11 13.28 1.30
N PRO A 206 -0.24 14.08 2.34
CA PRO A 206 0.42 14.01 3.64
C PRO A 206 0.24 12.68 4.37
N PHE A 207 -0.75 11.87 3.98
CA PHE A 207 -1.07 10.57 4.56
C PHE A 207 -0.69 9.39 3.64
N ARG A 208 0.00 9.65 2.51
CA ARG A 208 0.46 8.60 1.58
C ARG A 208 1.37 7.57 2.22
N TRP A 209 2.09 7.95 3.29
CA TRP A 209 3.02 7.07 3.97
C TRP A 209 3.15 7.35 5.46
N PRO A 210 3.24 6.33 6.33
CA PRO A 210 3.24 6.53 7.79
C PRO A 210 4.46 7.29 8.30
N LYS A 211 5.64 6.99 7.75
CA LYS A 211 6.91 7.67 8.06
C LYS A 211 7.19 8.76 7.04
N THR A 212 6.48 9.87 7.16
CA THR A 212 6.47 10.97 6.16
C THR A 212 7.88 11.50 5.87
N GLU A 213 8.79 11.48 6.85
CA GLU A 213 10.19 11.88 6.71
C GLU A 213 10.99 11.02 5.74
N SER A 214 10.53 9.78 5.51
CA SER A 214 11.16 8.85 4.58
C SER A 214 10.64 8.94 3.15
N ALA A 215 9.47 9.55 2.94
CA ALA A 215 8.93 9.81 1.60
C ALA A 215 9.63 11.02 0.95
N ARG A 216 9.70 11.01 -0.39
CA ARG A 216 10.14 12.19 -1.15
C ARG A 216 9.00 13.19 -1.27
N SER A 217 9.35 14.47 -1.36
CA SER A 217 8.45 15.53 -1.84
C SER A 217 8.18 15.36 -3.34
N ARG A 218 7.33 16.23 -3.89
CA ARG A 218 7.03 16.34 -5.32
C ARG A 218 8.27 16.08 -6.18
N LEU A 219 8.20 15.05 -7.03
CA LEU A 219 9.31 14.67 -7.89
C LEU A 219 9.44 15.66 -9.06
N PRO A 220 10.66 16.08 -9.44
CA PRO A 220 10.89 16.76 -10.70
C PRO A 220 10.38 15.92 -11.89
N ALA A 221 9.98 16.58 -12.99
CA ALA A 221 9.43 15.91 -14.17
C ALA A 221 10.38 14.81 -14.70
N GLU A 222 11.67 15.10 -14.84
CA GLU A 222 12.67 14.13 -15.31
C GLU A 222 12.76 12.87 -14.43
N VAL A 223 12.59 13.03 -13.12
CA VAL A 223 12.61 11.89 -12.19
C VAL A 223 11.33 11.08 -12.36
N HIS A 224 10.18 11.76 -12.44
CA HIS A 224 8.89 11.12 -12.70
C HIS A 224 8.89 10.30 -14.01
N ASP A 225 9.49 10.83 -15.07
CA ASP A 225 9.54 10.16 -16.37
C ASP A 225 10.42 8.90 -16.33
N ARG A 226 11.55 8.94 -15.60
CA ARG A 226 12.36 7.74 -15.35
C ARG A 226 11.62 6.69 -14.52
N TRP A 227 10.88 7.11 -13.49
CA TRP A 227 10.03 6.20 -12.72
C TRP A 227 8.98 5.54 -13.62
N THR A 228 8.30 6.33 -14.45
CA THR A 228 7.31 5.84 -15.40
C THR A 228 7.93 4.83 -16.36
N ALA A 229 9.05 5.17 -17.00
CA ALA A 229 9.73 4.27 -17.94
C ALA A 229 10.16 2.95 -17.29
N THR A 230 10.79 2.99 -16.11
CA THR A 230 11.27 1.78 -15.43
C THR A 230 10.13 0.91 -14.92
N VAL A 231 9.05 1.50 -14.40
CA VAL A 231 7.88 0.75 -13.93
C VAL A 231 7.08 0.17 -15.10
N THR A 232 6.95 0.88 -16.22
CA THR A 232 6.33 0.35 -17.44
C THR A 232 7.11 -0.84 -17.98
N ALA A 233 8.44 -0.74 -18.11
CA ALA A 233 9.27 -1.87 -18.56
C ALA A 233 9.17 -3.08 -17.60
N ALA A 234 9.01 -2.82 -16.30
CA ALA A 234 8.81 -3.88 -15.31
C ALA A 234 7.43 -4.53 -15.46
N TRP A 235 6.40 -3.74 -15.75
CA TRP A 235 5.06 -4.22 -16.03
C TRP A 235 5.03 -5.13 -17.26
N ASP A 236 5.71 -4.75 -18.35
CA ASP A 236 5.83 -5.58 -19.55
C ASP A 236 6.46 -6.95 -19.23
N LEU A 237 7.51 -6.96 -18.40
CA LEU A 237 8.13 -8.20 -17.91
C LEU A 237 7.13 -9.03 -17.10
N ILE A 238 6.41 -8.42 -16.15
CA ILE A 238 5.44 -9.12 -15.30
C ILE A 238 4.32 -9.72 -16.15
N VAL A 239 3.75 -8.99 -17.10
CA VAL A 239 2.66 -9.49 -17.96
C VAL A 239 3.14 -10.66 -18.82
N ALA A 240 4.34 -10.54 -19.41
CA ALA A 240 4.88 -11.58 -20.29
C ALA A 240 5.25 -12.87 -19.53
N ALA A 241 5.81 -12.75 -18.33
CA ALA A 241 6.42 -13.86 -17.62
C ALA A 241 5.59 -14.41 -16.44
N HIS A 242 4.77 -13.56 -15.82
CA HIS A 242 4.08 -13.79 -14.54
C HIS A 242 2.61 -13.33 -14.59
N PRO A 243 1.76 -13.88 -15.47
CA PRO A 243 0.39 -13.41 -15.67
C PRO A 243 -0.47 -13.45 -14.40
N GLY A 244 -0.26 -14.45 -13.52
CA GLY A 244 -0.95 -14.50 -12.22
C GLY A 244 -0.56 -13.35 -11.29
N LEU A 245 0.73 -12.99 -11.24
CA LEU A 245 1.21 -11.84 -10.49
C LEU A 245 0.66 -10.53 -11.09
N ALA A 246 0.63 -10.42 -12.42
CA ALA A 246 0.04 -9.27 -13.11
C ALA A 246 -1.42 -9.05 -12.68
N ALA A 247 -2.24 -10.09 -12.72
CA ALA A 247 -3.66 -10.03 -12.34
C ALA A 247 -3.84 -9.62 -10.87
N GLU A 248 -3.02 -10.15 -9.95
CA GLU A 248 -3.07 -9.77 -8.54
C GLU A 248 -2.64 -8.31 -8.32
N ILE A 249 -1.59 -7.83 -9.00
CA ILE A 249 -1.14 -6.43 -8.94
C ILE A 249 -2.24 -5.49 -9.45
N MET A 250 -2.85 -5.80 -10.60
CA MET A 250 -3.98 -5.03 -11.14
C MET A 250 -5.18 -4.98 -10.19
N ALA A 251 -5.38 -6.03 -9.40
CA ALA A 251 -6.49 -6.08 -8.45
C ALA A 251 -6.22 -5.28 -7.16
N ALA A 252 -4.98 -5.31 -6.64
CA ALA A 252 -4.61 -4.73 -5.34
C ALA A 252 -3.96 -3.34 -5.42
N VAL A 253 -3.00 -3.15 -6.33
CA VAL A 253 -2.08 -2.02 -6.28
C VAL A 253 -2.66 -0.84 -7.07
N ARG A 254 -2.60 0.34 -6.47
CA ARG A 254 -3.12 1.60 -7.02
C ARG A 254 -2.09 2.71 -6.99
N VAL A 255 -1.22 2.70 -5.97
CA VAL A 255 -0.31 3.80 -5.69
C VAL A 255 1.11 3.30 -5.51
N VAL A 256 2.05 4.05 -6.07
CA VAL A 256 3.47 3.97 -5.74
C VAL A 256 3.88 5.22 -4.99
N VAL A 257 4.52 5.06 -3.82
CA VAL A 257 5.07 6.19 -3.06
C VAL A 257 6.59 6.20 -3.20
N PRO A 258 7.19 7.29 -3.73
CA PRO A 258 8.63 7.40 -3.85
C PRO A 258 9.25 7.68 -2.47
N LEU A 259 10.14 6.80 -2.03
CA LEU A 259 10.95 6.93 -0.82
C LEU A 259 12.31 7.57 -1.14
N LYS A 260 12.91 8.18 -0.12
CA LYS A 260 14.31 8.63 -0.19
C LYS A 260 15.22 7.41 -0.37
N THR A 261 16.15 7.50 -1.32
CA THR A 261 17.15 6.46 -1.57
C THR A 261 18.08 6.32 -0.36
N PRO A 262 18.24 5.11 0.21
CA PRO A 262 19.19 4.91 1.31
C PRO A 262 20.63 5.03 0.81
N ALA A 263 21.59 5.20 1.73
CA ALA A 263 23.01 5.25 1.38
C ALA A 263 23.53 3.95 0.74
N GLN A 264 22.91 2.82 1.07
CA GLN A 264 23.22 1.49 0.52
C GLN A 264 21.95 0.69 0.28
N GLY A 265 21.94 -0.07 -0.83
CA GLY A 265 20.85 -0.96 -1.19
C GLY A 265 19.59 -0.23 -1.66
N LEU A 266 18.47 -0.93 -1.57
CA LEU A 266 17.15 -0.43 -1.93
C LEU A 266 16.23 -0.51 -0.72
N LYS A 267 15.22 0.35 -0.71
CA LYS A 267 14.22 0.36 0.32
C LYS A 267 12.85 0.20 -0.33
N SER A 268 12.13 -0.85 0.03
CA SER A 268 10.71 -1.00 -0.24
C SER A 268 9.97 -1.28 1.07
N ALA A 269 8.68 -0.99 1.08
CA ALA A 269 7.81 -1.32 2.19
C ALA A 269 6.32 -1.26 1.81
N THR A 270 5.54 -2.00 2.58
CA THR A 270 4.08 -1.96 2.63
C THR A 270 3.62 -1.61 4.04
N ALA A 271 2.48 -0.93 4.18
CA ALA A 271 1.92 -0.54 5.46
C ALA A 271 0.41 -0.85 5.53
N ARG A 272 -0.06 -1.22 6.73
CA ARG A 272 -1.44 -1.72 6.95
C ARG A 272 -2.50 -0.66 6.73
N GLU A 273 -2.16 0.57 7.06
CA GLU A 273 -3.01 1.73 6.98
C GLU A 273 -3.19 2.24 5.55
N VAL A 274 -2.32 1.86 4.60
CA VAL A 274 -2.36 2.31 3.20
C VAL A 274 -2.38 1.12 2.23
N PHE A 275 -3.33 0.21 2.41
CA PHE A 275 -3.52 -0.93 1.50
C PHE A 275 -3.66 -0.47 0.04
N GLY A 276 -2.95 -1.15 -0.87
CA GLY A 276 -2.88 -0.78 -2.28
C GLY A 276 -1.72 0.17 -2.63
N THR A 277 -0.90 0.54 -1.64
CA THR A 277 0.36 1.28 -1.84
C THR A 277 1.56 0.36 -1.79
N ILE A 278 2.47 0.54 -2.76
CA ILE A 278 3.86 0.08 -2.66
C ILE A 278 4.75 1.30 -2.52
N ALA A 279 5.49 1.41 -1.40
CA ALA A 279 6.48 2.47 -1.25
C ALA A 279 7.87 1.92 -1.57
N MET A 280 8.63 2.60 -2.41
CA MET A 280 10.00 2.18 -2.75
C MET A 280 10.93 3.35 -3.07
N SER A 281 12.23 3.17 -2.88
CA SER A 281 13.26 4.08 -3.42
C SER A 281 13.37 3.95 -4.93
N GLU A 282 14.04 4.90 -5.60
CA GLU A 282 14.25 4.85 -7.06
C GLU A 282 14.93 3.52 -7.44
N PRO A 283 14.24 2.65 -8.21
CA PRO A 283 14.75 1.34 -8.55
C PRO A 283 15.81 1.45 -9.68
N PRO A 284 16.85 0.62 -9.67
CA PRO A 284 17.95 0.71 -10.64
C PRO A 284 17.59 0.10 -12.00
N ASP A 285 16.64 -0.84 -12.04
CA ASP A 285 16.28 -1.59 -13.23
C ASP A 285 14.85 -2.19 -13.13
N PRO A 286 14.23 -2.56 -14.27
CA PRO A 286 12.88 -3.13 -14.32
C PRO A 286 12.71 -4.46 -13.58
N LEU A 287 13.71 -5.34 -13.62
CA LEU A 287 13.64 -6.65 -12.97
C LEU A 287 13.57 -6.50 -11.44
N THR A 288 14.29 -5.52 -10.91
CA THR A 288 14.24 -5.14 -9.50
C THR A 288 12.88 -4.57 -9.09
N VAL A 289 12.20 -3.79 -9.96
CA VAL A 289 10.80 -3.37 -9.72
C VAL A 289 9.88 -4.59 -9.69
N ALA A 290 9.99 -5.50 -10.65
CA ALA A 290 9.15 -6.68 -10.72
C ALA A 290 9.29 -7.57 -9.47
N ALA A 291 10.52 -7.82 -9.04
CA ALA A 291 10.80 -8.53 -7.79
C ALA A 291 10.26 -7.80 -6.56
N THR A 292 10.37 -6.46 -6.52
CA THR A 292 9.82 -5.63 -5.43
C THR A 292 8.30 -5.73 -5.39
N PHE A 293 7.62 -5.67 -6.53
CA PHE A 293 6.17 -5.79 -6.60
C PHE A 293 5.70 -7.17 -6.15
N ALA A 294 6.40 -8.24 -6.57
CA ALA A 294 6.13 -9.60 -6.11
C ALA A 294 6.28 -9.74 -4.58
N HIS A 295 7.25 -9.05 -3.97
CA HIS A 295 7.49 -9.06 -2.53
C HIS A 295 6.43 -8.26 -1.76
N GLU A 296 6.23 -6.99 -2.14
CA GLU A 296 5.36 -6.06 -1.41
C GLU A 296 3.88 -6.41 -1.54
N LEU A 297 3.46 -7.00 -2.67
CA LEU A 297 2.10 -7.51 -2.83
C LEU A 297 1.76 -8.56 -1.76
N GLN A 298 2.69 -9.44 -1.39
CA GLN A 298 2.44 -10.44 -0.34
C GLN A 298 2.24 -9.80 1.02
N HIS A 299 3.03 -8.77 1.36
CA HIS A 299 2.79 -7.99 2.56
C HIS A 299 1.40 -7.35 2.54
N ALA A 300 0.95 -6.80 1.41
CA ALA A 300 -0.38 -6.24 1.28
C ALA A 300 -1.48 -7.31 1.47
N LYS A 301 -1.36 -8.47 0.81
CA LYS A 301 -2.31 -9.59 0.91
C LYS A 301 -2.43 -10.09 2.35
N LEU A 302 -1.30 -10.40 2.99
CA LEU A 302 -1.30 -10.91 4.37
C LEU A 302 -1.83 -9.86 5.34
N THR A 303 -1.49 -8.60 5.16
CA THR A 303 -1.98 -7.53 6.04
C THR A 303 -3.49 -7.37 5.95
N ALA A 304 -4.07 -7.48 4.74
CA ALA A 304 -5.52 -7.49 4.57
C ALA A 304 -6.17 -8.75 5.16
N LEU A 305 -5.54 -9.92 5.01
CA LEU A 305 -5.99 -11.16 5.64
C LEU A 305 -6.03 -11.06 7.16
N LEU A 306 -5.02 -10.43 7.77
CA LEU A 306 -4.90 -10.26 9.23
C LEU A 306 -5.92 -9.27 9.82
N ASP A 307 -6.67 -8.53 8.99
CA ASP A 307 -7.86 -7.79 9.45
C ASP A 307 -9.06 -8.73 9.69
N LEU A 308 -9.03 -9.96 9.15
CA LEU A 308 -10.12 -10.95 9.23
C LEU A 308 -9.78 -12.16 10.10
N VAL A 309 -8.53 -12.62 10.03
CA VAL A 309 -8.10 -13.86 10.67
C VAL A 309 -6.88 -13.57 11.53
N GLN A 310 -6.97 -13.91 12.81
CA GLN A 310 -5.83 -13.82 13.72
C GLN A 310 -4.91 -15.04 13.55
N LEU A 311 -3.78 -14.86 12.87
CA LEU A 311 -2.78 -15.92 12.66
C LEU A 311 -1.71 -15.99 13.78
N THR A 312 -1.56 -14.91 14.56
CA THR A 312 -0.56 -14.84 15.63
C THR A 312 -1.20 -14.51 16.98
N VAL A 313 -0.68 -15.11 18.05
CA VAL A 313 -1.05 -14.79 19.43
C VAL A 313 -0.53 -13.39 19.78
N ALA A 314 -1.34 -12.59 20.47
CA ALA A 314 -0.97 -11.26 20.95
C ALA A 314 -1.44 -11.07 22.41
N PRO A 315 -0.61 -10.53 23.32
CA PRO A 315 0.81 -10.21 23.12
C PRO A 315 1.70 -11.48 23.09
N HIS A 316 2.77 -11.44 22.29
CA HIS A 316 3.81 -12.48 22.27
C HIS A 316 5.17 -11.80 22.14
N HIS A 317 6.13 -12.15 23.00
CA HIS A 317 7.37 -11.40 23.16
C HIS A 317 8.62 -12.11 22.64
N ASP A 318 8.54 -13.41 22.31
CA ASP A 318 9.71 -14.10 21.76
C ASP A 318 10.11 -13.48 20.42
N LEU A 319 11.43 -13.37 20.24
CA LEU A 319 12.03 -12.88 19.02
C LEU A 319 12.76 -14.03 18.31
N TYR A 320 12.72 -13.97 16.99
CA TYR A 320 13.20 -15.01 16.10
C TYR A 320 14.25 -14.46 15.15
N TYR A 321 15.14 -15.35 14.70
CA TYR A 321 16.04 -15.07 13.58
C TYR A 321 15.23 -14.91 12.28
N ALA A 322 15.51 -13.84 11.52
CA ALA A 322 14.95 -13.62 10.19
C ALA A 322 16.08 -13.67 9.14
N PRO A 323 16.08 -14.62 8.19
CA PRO A 323 17.17 -14.79 7.21
C PRO A 323 17.46 -13.64 6.24
N TRP A 324 16.64 -12.58 6.28
CA TRP A 324 16.65 -11.43 5.38
C TRP A 324 16.81 -10.09 6.09
N ARG A 325 16.99 -10.09 7.43
CA ARG A 325 17.16 -8.88 8.24
C ARG A 325 18.20 -9.08 9.34
N ASP A 326 18.82 -7.98 9.74
CA ASP A 326 19.84 -7.95 10.78
C ASP A 326 19.27 -7.92 12.21
N ASP A 327 18.01 -7.49 12.40
CA ASP A 327 17.32 -7.42 13.69
C ASP A 327 16.48 -8.69 13.99
N PRO A 328 16.39 -9.15 15.26
CA PRO A 328 15.44 -10.18 15.68
C PRO A 328 14.00 -9.71 15.48
N ARG A 329 13.10 -10.62 15.11
CA ARG A 329 11.72 -10.29 14.73
C ARG A 329 10.72 -10.94 15.67
N PRO A 330 9.65 -10.24 16.09
CA PRO A 330 8.53 -10.90 16.75
C PRO A 330 7.82 -11.85 15.77
N VAL A 331 7.01 -12.79 16.28
CA VAL A 331 6.28 -13.78 15.46
C VAL A 331 5.53 -13.15 14.27
N TYR A 332 4.83 -12.03 14.51
CA TYR A 332 4.14 -11.27 13.47
C TYR A 332 5.10 -10.81 12.36
N GLY A 333 6.26 -10.29 12.74
CA GLY A 333 7.27 -9.81 11.81
C GLY A 333 7.95 -10.93 11.03
N LEU A 334 8.15 -12.10 11.64
CA LEU A 334 8.70 -13.27 10.97
C LEU A 334 7.69 -13.88 10.00
N LEU A 335 6.41 -13.99 10.38
CA LEU A 335 5.32 -14.45 9.51
C LEU A 335 5.20 -13.56 8.27
N GLN A 336 5.18 -12.24 8.46
CA GLN A 336 5.16 -11.27 7.36
C GLN A 336 6.31 -11.47 6.37
N GLY A 337 7.54 -11.59 6.89
CA GLY A 337 8.69 -11.83 6.03
C GLY A 337 8.63 -13.19 5.32
N THR A 338 8.22 -14.25 6.04
CA THR A 338 8.13 -15.61 5.46
C THR A 338 7.17 -15.64 4.27
N TYR A 339 6.02 -14.97 4.39
CA TYR A 339 5.04 -14.89 3.31
C TYR A 339 5.53 -14.02 2.13
N ALA A 340 6.22 -12.91 2.40
CA ALA A 340 6.81 -12.09 1.35
C ALA A 340 7.92 -12.81 0.58
N PHE A 341 8.78 -13.55 1.28
CA PHE A 341 9.82 -14.35 0.64
C PHE A 341 9.28 -15.61 -0.06
N LEU A 342 8.11 -16.12 0.31
CA LEU A 342 7.39 -17.12 -0.49
C LEU A 342 7.04 -16.55 -1.88
N GLY A 343 6.41 -15.36 -1.94
CA GLY A 343 6.08 -14.71 -3.22
C GLY A 343 7.32 -14.36 -4.06
N LEU A 344 8.37 -13.83 -3.41
CA LEU A 344 9.63 -13.55 -4.09
C LEU A 344 10.30 -14.83 -4.61
N THR A 345 10.21 -15.94 -3.86
CA THR A 345 10.70 -17.25 -4.31
C THR A 345 9.92 -17.72 -5.54
N SER A 346 8.58 -17.59 -5.54
CA SER A 346 7.74 -17.92 -6.70
C SER A 346 8.12 -17.11 -7.93
N PHE A 347 8.39 -15.82 -7.77
CA PHE A 347 8.88 -14.95 -8.85
C PHE A 347 10.19 -15.50 -9.44
N TRP A 348 11.22 -15.73 -8.61
CA TRP A 348 12.51 -16.23 -9.09
C TRP A 348 12.45 -17.65 -9.64
N ARG A 349 11.55 -18.49 -9.12
CA ARG A 349 11.29 -19.85 -9.61
C ARG A 349 10.94 -19.85 -11.09
N ARG A 350 10.11 -18.90 -11.52
CA ARG A 350 9.72 -18.70 -12.93
C ARG A 350 10.80 -17.91 -13.69
N GLN A 351 11.28 -16.81 -13.12
CA GLN A 351 12.22 -15.89 -13.77
C GLN A 351 13.51 -16.61 -14.20
N ARG A 352 14.05 -17.50 -13.37
CA ARG A 352 15.29 -18.27 -13.68
C ARG A 352 15.22 -19.10 -14.96
N LEU A 353 14.02 -19.43 -15.43
CA LEU A 353 13.81 -20.26 -16.62
C LEU A 353 13.70 -19.45 -17.91
N ILE A 354 13.57 -18.12 -17.80
CA ILE A 354 13.32 -17.23 -18.94
C ILE A 354 14.38 -16.13 -19.10
N GLU A 355 15.22 -15.92 -18.08
CA GLU A 355 16.35 -14.99 -18.19
C GLU A 355 17.30 -15.41 -19.33
N PRO A 356 17.97 -14.44 -19.99
CA PRO A 356 19.11 -14.73 -20.84
C PRO A 356 20.20 -15.48 -20.08
N ILE A 357 20.96 -16.33 -20.77
CA ILE A 357 21.99 -17.20 -20.16
C ILE A 357 22.97 -16.40 -19.27
N SER A 358 23.32 -15.16 -19.66
CA SER A 358 24.20 -14.28 -18.89
C SER A 358 23.64 -13.86 -17.52
N GLU A 359 22.32 -13.77 -17.38
CA GLU A 359 21.62 -13.29 -16.18
C GLU A 359 21.00 -14.45 -15.36
N GLN A 360 20.86 -15.64 -15.94
CA GLN A 360 20.29 -16.82 -15.27
C GLN A 360 21.00 -17.18 -13.96
N ALA A 361 22.32 -16.98 -13.87
CA ALA A 361 23.08 -17.29 -12.66
C ALA A 361 22.56 -16.52 -11.44
N ARG A 362 22.22 -15.23 -11.60
CA ARG A 362 21.60 -14.41 -10.55
C ARG A 362 20.24 -14.97 -10.16
N ALA A 363 19.36 -15.20 -11.13
CA ALA A 363 18.00 -15.68 -10.86
C ALA A 363 17.97 -17.07 -10.18
N HIS A 364 18.86 -17.99 -10.59
CA HIS A 364 19.03 -19.27 -9.90
C HIS A 364 19.53 -19.11 -8.46
N THR A 365 20.46 -18.18 -8.22
CA THR A 365 21.00 -17.92 -6.88
C THR A 365 19.91 -17.33 -5.97
N GLU A 366 19.13 -16.38 -6.46
CA GLU A 366 18.01 -15.78 -5.72
C GLU A 366 16.93 -16.81 -5.41
N PHE A 367 16.51 -17.65 -6.38
CA PHE A 367 15.56 -18.74 -6.14
C PHE A 367 16.08 -19.72 -5.07
N ALA A 368 17.33 -20.17 -5.19
CA ALA A 368 17.94 -21.11 -4.24
C ALA A 368 18.04 -20.51 -2.83
N ARG A 369 18.44 -19.23 -2.73
CA ARG A 369 18.58 -18.53 -1.45
C ARG A 369 17.24 -18.37 -0.74
N TRP A 370 16.22 -17.87 -1.45
CA TRP A 370 14.96 -17.52 -0.81
C TRP A 370 14.08 -18.72 -0.49
N ARG A 371 14.10 -19.79 -1.31
CA ARG A 371 13.37 -21.03 -0.96
C ARG A 371 13.90 -21.67 0.32
N GLU A 372 15.23 -21.78 0.49
CA GLU A 372 15.84 -22.34 1.71
C GLU A 372 15.58 -21.42 2.92
N ALA A 373 15.70 -20.10 2.73
CA ALA A 373 15.47 -19.11 3.79
C ALA A 373 14.02 -19.09 4.29
N ALA A 374 13.05 -18.99 3.37
CA ALA A 374 11.63 -18.99 3.72
C ALA A 374 11.23 -20.31 4.38
N TYR A 375 11.71 -21.44 3.86
CA TYR A 375 11.44 -22.76 4.45
C TYR A 375 11.96 -22.85 5.89
N ALA A 376 13.20 -22.44 6.14
CA ALA A 376 13.77 -22.42 7.49
C ALA A 376 12.98 -21.51 8.46
N ALA A 377 12.43 -20.40 7.97
CA ALA A 377 11.58 -19.52 8.77
C ALA A 377 10.24 -20.18 9.13
N THR A 378 9.63 -20.98 8.24
CA THR A 378 8.43 -21.77 8.59
C THR A 378 8.68 -22.73 9.74
N ALA A 379 9.85 -23.37 9.79
CA ALA A 379 10.22 -24.27 10.89
C ALA A 379 10.25 -23.51 12.22
N SER A 380 10.95 -22.37 12.26
CA SER A 380 11.02 -21.51 13.44
C SER A 380 9.63 -21.06 13.93
N LEU A 381 8.72 -20.75 13.00
CA LEU A 381 7.34 -20.35 13.30
C LEU A 381 6.50 -21.50 13.88
N LEU A 382 6.63 -22.71 13.33
CA LEU A 382 5.87 -23.90 13.75
C LEU A 382 6.38 -24.51 15.06
N ASP A 383 7.69 -24.42 15.31
CA ASP A 383 8.31 -24.87 16.57
C ASP A 383 8.02 -23.88 17.71
N GLY A 384 7.76 -22.62 17.38
CA GLY A 384 7.39 -21.56 18.31
C GLY A 384 5.95 -21.65 18.84
N LYS A 385 5.63 -20.80 19.81
CA LYS A 385 4.30 -20.69 20.45
C LYS A 385 3.48 -19.47 20.01
N GLY A 386 4.00 -18.70 19.05
CA GLY A 386 3.42 -17.44 18.64
C GLY A 386 2.29 -17.52 17.60
N LEU A 387 2.01 -18.71 17.06
CA LEU A 387 0.94 -18.93 16.09
C LEU A 387 -0.35 -19.39 16.77
N THR A 388 -1.50 -18.91 16.29
CA THR A 388 -2.82 -19.50 16.60
C THR A 388 -3.00 -20.82 15.82
N PRO A 389 -4.04 -21.64 16.09
CA PRO A 389 -4.31 -22.82 15.27
C PRO A 389 -4.39 -22.52 13.76
N ALA A 390 -5.18 -21.51 13.38
CA ALA A 390 -5.26 -21.05 11.99
C ALA A 390 -3.91 -20.57 11.44
N GLY A 391 -3.08 -19.93 12.28
CA GLY A 391 -1.71 -19.55 11.91
C GLY A 391 -0.81 -20.75 11.65
N ARG A 392 -0.93 -21.83 12.43
CA ARG A 392 -0.18 -23.07 12.21
C ARG A 392 -0.60 -23.74 10.91
N ASP A 393 -1.90 -23.79 10.62
CA ASP A 393 -2.41 -24.35 9.35
C ASP A 393 -1.90 -23.55 8.15
N PHE A 394 -2.00 -22.22 8.21
CA PHE A 394 -1.49 -21.32 7.18
C PHE A 394 0.01 -21.51 6.93
N VAL A 395 0.83 -21.54 7.98
CA VAL A 395 2.28 -21.73 7.86
C VAL A 395 2.64 -23.14 7.39
N SER A 396 1.83 -24.15 7.72
CA SER A 396 2.05 -25.52 7.26
C SER A 396 1.86 -25.64 5.74
N VAL A 397 0.86 -24.95 5.17
CA VAL A 397 0.68 -24.90 3.71
C VAL A 397 1.83 -24.15 3.02
N ILE A 398 2.30 -23.04 3.60
CA ILE A 398 3.51 -22.35 3.10
C ILE A 398 4.70 -23.31 3.08
N ARG A 399 4.89 -24.04 4.18
CA ARG A 399 5.98 -25.00 4.33
C ARG A 399 5.91 -26.09 3.27
N SER A 400 4.77 -26.76 3.10
CA SER A 400 4.60 -27.82 2.10
C SER A 400 4.87 -27.31 0.67
N THR A 401 4.40 -26.09 0.36
CA THR A 401 4.69 -25.44 -0.93
C THR A 401 6.20 -25.27 -1.15
N LEU A 402 6.93 -24.83 -0.11
CA LEU A 402 8.38 -24.65 -0.19
C LEU A 402 9.15 -25.98 -0.20
N GLU A 403 8.65 -27.03 0.46
CA GLU A 403 9.23 -28.39 0.42
C GLU A 403 9.26 -28.92 -1.02
N GLU A 404 8.17 -28.75 -1.77
CA GLU A 404 8.14 -29.10 -3.20
C GLU A 404 9.21 -28.34 -3.98
N TRP A 405 9.29 -27.02 -3.79
CA TRP A 405 10.25 -26.18 -4.53
C TRP A 405 11.71 -26.43 -4.15
N LEU A 406 11.98 -26.96 -2.95
CA LEU A 406 13.33 -27.37 -2.53
C LEU A 406 13.87 -28.54 -3.37
N THR A 407 12.98 -29.40 -3.88
CA THR A 407 13.37 -30.53 -4.73
C THR A 407 13.80 -30.12 -6.13
N GLU A 408 13.47 -28.89 -6.55
CA GLU A 408 13.77 -28.45 -7.90
C GLU A 408 15.28 -28.25 -8.14
N PRO A 409 15.82 -28.71 -9.27
CA PRO A 409 17.24 -28.60 -9.55
C PRO A 409 17.65 -27.14 -9.76
N VAL A 410 18.83 -26.82 -9.24
CA VAL A 410 19.55 -25.56 -9.46
C VAL A 410 21.01 -25.87 -9.76
N PRO A 411 21.71 -25.08 -10.61
CA PRO A 411 23.13 -25.26 -10.84
C PRO A 411 23.93 -25.22 -9.53
N ALA A 412 24.91 -26.11 -9.38
CA ALA A 412 25.69 -26.25 -8.15
C ALA A 412 26.38 -24.94 -7.73
N ALA A 413 26.88 -24.15 -8.70
CA ALA A 413 27.49 -22.86 -8.44
C ALA A 413 26.51 -21.87 -7.78
N ALA A 414 25.28 -21.77 -8.30
CA ALA A 414 24.24 -20.90 -7.75
C ALA A 414 23.82 -21.34 -6.34
N LEU A 415 23.68 -22.65 -6.12
CA LEU A 415 23.38 -23.20 -4.79
C LEU A 415 24.49 -22.90 -3.77
N ASN A 416 25.75 -23.07 -4.17
CA ASN A 416 26.90 -22.77 -3.31
C ASN A 416 26.96 -21.29 -2.97
N GLN A 417 26.71 -20.40 -3.94
CA GLN A 417 26.66 -18.95 -3.71
C GLN A 417 25.53 -18.56 -2.77
N ALA A 418 24.32 -19.13 -2.96
CA ALA A 418 23.17 -18.91 -2.10
C ALA A 418 23.45 -19.32 -0.64
N ARG A 419 24.01 -20.52 -0.43
CA ARG A 419 24.36 -21.04 0.90
C ARG A 419 25.48 -20.24 1.56
N ALA A 420 26.51 -19.86 0.79
CA ALA A 420 27.58 -18.99 1.30
C ALA A 420 27.04 -17.64 1.78
N ALA A 421 26.09 -17.04 1.04
CA ALA A 421 25.42 -15.81 1.45
C ALA A 421 24.58 -16.00 2.73
N ALA A 422 23.81 -17.10 2.83
CA ALA A 422 23.00 -17.41 4.00
C ALA A 422 23.85 -17.66 5.26
N ILE A 423 24.94 -18.42 5.14
CA ILE A 423 25.89 -18.69 6.23
C ILE A 423 26.55 -17.38 6.69
N ARG A 424 27.00 -16.55 5.75
CA ARG A 424 27.59 -15.24 6.06
C ARG A 424 26.60 -14.36 6.83
N HIS A 425 25.37 -14.23 6.31
CA HIS A 425 24.32 -13.45 6.97
C HIS A 425 24.03 -13.98 8.39
N ARG A 426 23.86 -15.29 8.57
CA ARG A 426 23.60 -15.89 9.89
C ARG A 426 24.74 -15.65 10.88
N ARG A 427 25.99 -15.74 10.42
CA ARG A 427 27.17 -15.46 11.25
C ARG A 427 27.19 -13.99 11.70
N GLU A 428 26.99 -13.06 10.77
CA GLU A 428 26.93 -11.63 11.08
C GLU A 428 25.76 -11.29 12.00
N TRP A 429 24.59 -11.89 11.77
CA TRP A 429 23.42 -11.72 12.62
C TRP A 429 23.69 -12.18 14.06
N ARG A 430 24.31 -13.35 14.25
CA ARG A 430 24.69 -13.84 15.59
C ARG A 430 25.67 -12.92 16.30
N ALA A 431 26.64 -12.38 15.56
CA ALA A 431 27.60 -11.42 16.10
C ALA A 431 26.90 -10.11 16.55
N ARG A 432 25.88 -9.64 15.82
CA ARG A 432 25.09 -8.46 16.20
C ARG A 432 24.08 -8.73 17.32
N ASN A 433 23.64 -9.98 17.48
CA ASN A 433 22.54 -10.37 18.37
C ASN A 433 22.96 -11.49 19.35
N PRO A 434 23.98 -11.28 20.21
CA PRO A 434 24.55 -12.35 21.05
C PRO A 434 23.55 -12.96 22.04
N ALA A 435 22.51 -12.22 22.43
CA ALA A 435 21.44 -12.71 23.31
C ALA A 435 20.51 -13.75 22.65
N TYR A 436 20.61 -13.95 21.34
CA TYR A 436 19.73 -14.82 20.54
C TYR A 436 20.51 -15.83 19.67
N ALA A 437 21.83 -15.95 19.88
CA ALA A 437 22.76 -16.62 18.96
C ALA A 437 22.80 -18.15 19.07
#